data_AF-A0A2T3NGJ8-F1
#
_entry.id   AF-A0A2T3NGJ8-F1
#
_cell.length_a   1.000
_cell.length_b   1.000
_cell.length_c   1.000
_cell.angle_alpha   90.00
_cell.angle_beta   90.00
_cell.angle_gamma   90.00
#
_symmetry.space_group_name_H-M   'P 1'
#
loop_
_entity.id
_entity.type
_entity.pdbx_description
1 polymer ?
#
loop_
_entity_poly.entity_id
_entity_poly.type
_entity_poly.pdbx_seq_one_letter_code
_entity_poly.pdbx_strand_id
1 'polypeptide(L)'
;MEHVSHLFAFNHFVIAMVALTIMVLVARTLVAGTKYSSLLVIVVFGLALGSLLVHSGMATPGLDQFPIVSLIGQTTVIALIASFFVGGQEIKRLLSKQSMDENCDFFTPSSQEVVLGTSSTQLTFIIRAFLLLIGIQTADVLLSGRVTDSALGESYLLLSYICLALAFILIDRKAVISNKGKYIRKGLFEVVAIIIVLNISLWLSNAVSSVIGLPQIFFAMILSSGLGMLLPRWKHGPTMNALLFAGIPLVLAGSFIVGGSHMVEAFGIPGLQSVIVYGFSGQIFWMFGGLALLIFVGKANHLRNLAPGLAGGLSHSGLTGACTAGDFGRTAASRAPIMINIPFAGHIFVFTILAASAERGSLMVSWTLPLILAGAAFVFLSLKKLRAAKGCESSEVKGLMLFSLGWQIIAVFGSFTLLSVAGMSLEHASMSASSGLSHFGLFAAVQEGMFGAAAASLITFTFAMTFLVHPFVFAMFGKAAENSGVMAEKAVMALASIGLIGVIYSTIII
;
A
#
# COMPACT_ATOMS: atom_id res chain seq x y z
N MET A 1 32.78 -4.54 21.30
CA MET A 1 31.32 -4.73 21.16
C MET A 1 30.81 -4.18 19.82
N GLU A 2 31.36 -3.10 19.28
CA GLU A 2 31.05 -2.55 17.93
C GLU A 2 31.23 -3.56 16.77
N HIS A 3 32.32 -4.35 16.74
CA HIS A 3 32.48 -5.36 15.68
C HIS A 3 31.39 -6.44 15.65
N VAL A 4 30.77 -6.72 16.80
CA VAL A 4 29.68 -7.71 16.91
C VAL A 4 28.37 -7.13 16.40
N SER A 5 28.11 -5.83 16.58
CA SER A 5 26.89 -5.17 16.10
C SER A 5 26.84 -5.08 14.58
N HIS A 6 27.97 -4.80 13.93
CA HIS A 6 28.05 -4.77 12.46
C HIS A 6 27.85 -6.17 11.85
N LEU A 7 28.54 -7.19 12.37
CA LEU A 7 28.36 -8.58 11.90
C LEU A 7 26.92 -9.06 12.05
N PHE A 8 26.29 -8.73 13.19
CA PHE A 8 24.87 -8.99 13.43
C PHE A 8 23.99 -8.32 12.35
N ALA A 9 24.16 -7.02 12.11
CA ALA A 9 23.39 -6.29 11.11
C ALA A 9 23.52 -6.87 9.70
N PHE A 10 24.72 -7.27 9.27
CA PHE A 10 24.91 -7.89 7.94
C PHE A 10 24.29 -9.28 7.83
N ASN A 11 24.41 -10.11 8.86
CA ASN A 11 23.80 -11.43 8.84
C ASN A 11 22.28 -11.30 8.68
N HIS A 12 21.65 -10.41 9.45
CA HIS A 12 20.21 -10.15 9.31
C HIS A 12 19.86 -9.52 7.96
N PHE A 13 20.71 -8.66 7.41
CA PHE A 13 20.53 -8.09 6.09
C PHE A 13 20.50 -9.16 5.00
N VAL A 14 21.47 -10.08 5.00
CA VAL A 14 21.54 -11.17 4.01
C VAL A 14 20.36 -12.12 4.18
N ILE A 15 20.02 -12.51 5.41
CA ILE A 15 18.87 -13.36 5.70
C ILE A 15 17.58 -12.73 5.18
N ALA A 16 17.34 -11.45 5.50
CA ALA A 16 16.13 -10.74 5.06
C ALA A 16 16.08 -10.61 3.53
N MET A 17 17.20 -10.26 2.89
CA MET A 17 17.29 -10.16 1.44
C MET A 17 16.93 -11.48 0.77
N VAL A 18 17.50 -12.59 1.24
CA VAL A 18 17.26 -13.93 0.70
C VAL A 18 15.81 -14.35 0.96
N ALA A 19 15.32 -14.24 2.20
CA ALA A 19 13.98 -14.65 2.56
C ALA A 19 12.89 -13.90 1.78
N LEU A 20 12.98 -12.56 1.71
CA LEU A 20 11.99 -11.75 1.00
C LEU A 20 12.08 -11.94 -0.51
N THR A 21 13.30 -12.04 -1.07
CA THR A 21 13.46 -12.29 -2.51
C THR A 21 12.89 -13.65 -2.89
N ILE A 22 13.20 -14.71 -2.14
CA ILE A 22 12.66 -16.06 -2.37
C ILE A 22 11.13 -16.03 -2.26
N MET A 23 10.57 -15.38 -1.24
CA MET A 23 9.12 -15.28 -1.07
C MET A 23 8.44 -14.64 -2.29
N VAL A 24 8.97 -13.53 -2.80
CA VAL A 24 8.43 -12.87 -3.99
C VAL A 24 8.61 -13.76 -5.23
N LEU A 25 9.76 -14.43 -5.40
CA LEU A 25 10.01 -15.30 -6.54
C LEU A 25 9.10 -16.53 -6.54
N VAL A 26 8.97 -17.22 -5.40
CA VAL A 26 8.05 -18.36 -5.24
C VAL A 26 6.61 -17.93 -5.53
N ALA A 27 6.19 -16.77 -5.00
CA ALA A 27 4.88 -16.21 -5.28
C ALA A 27 4.64 -16.00 -6.78
N ARG A 28 5.63 -15.47 -7.50
CA ARG A 28 5.56 -15.28 -8.95
C ARG A 28 5.60 -16.59 -9.74
N THR A 29 6.39 -17.56 -9.29
CA THR A 29 6.46 -18.90 -9.89
C THR A 29 5.13 -19.64 -9.76
N LEU A 30 4.47 -19.56 -8.60
CA LEU A 30 3.19 -20.24 -8.36
C LEU A 30 2.05 -19.69 -9.22
N VAL A 31 2.09 -18.39 -9.57
CA VAL A 31 1.10 -17.78 -10.47
C VAL A 31 1.56 -17.69 -11.93
N ALA A 32 2.74 -18.23 -12.25
CA ALA A 32 3.30 -18.17 -13.59
C ALA A 32 2.36 -18.81 -14.63
N GLY A 33 2.15 -18.12 -15.75
CA GLY A 33 1.22 -18.57 -16.80
C GLY A 33 -0.26 -18.41 -16.45
N THR A 34 -0.60 -17.92 -15.26
CA THR A 34 -1.98 -17.64 -14.84
C THR A 34 -2.31 -16.15 -14.89
N LYS A 35 -3.57 -15.78 -14.63
CA LYS A 35 -4.01 -14.38 -14.47
C LYS A 35 -4.14 -13.95 -13.00
N TYR A 36 -3.63 -14.76 -12.06
CA TYR A 36 -3.69 -14.46 -10.63
C TYR A 36 -2.53 -13.56 -10.22
N SER A 37 -2.75 -12.70 -9.23
CA SER A 37 -1.71 -11.82 -8.69
C SER A 37 -0.77 -12.59 -7.78
N SER A 38 0.54 -12.32 -7.85
CA SER A 38 1.51 -12.91 -6.92
C SER A 38 1.33 -12.43 -5.48
N LEU A 39 0.66 -11.30 -5.27
CA LEU A 39 0.38 -10.76 -3.92
C LEU A 39 -0.47 -11.71 -3.07
N LEU A 40 -1.37 -12.48 -3.70
CA LEU A 40 -2.13 -13.54 -3.04
C LEU A 40 -1.20 -14.50 -2.29
N VAL A 41 -0.14 -14.95 -2.95
CA VAL A 41 0.78 -15.94 -2.39
C VAL A 41 1.68 -15.31 -1.33
N ILE A 42 2.13 -14.06 -1.55
CA ILE A 42 2.98 -13.32 -0.59
C ILE A 42 2.28 -13.21 0.78
N VAL A 43 0.98 -12.93 0.81
CA VAL A 43 0.20 -12.85 2.05
C VAL A 43 0.25 -14.15 2.84
N VAL A 44 -0.14 -15.25 2.19
CA VAL A 44 -0.26 -16.57 2.83
C VAL A 44 1.10 -17.05 3.32
N PHE A 45 2.15 -16.92 2.49
CA PHE A 45 3.50 -17.32 2.85
C PHE A 45 4.09 -16.44 3.96
N GLY A 46 3.86 -15.12 3.91
CA GLY A 46 4.32 -14.19 4.93
C GLY A 46 3.76 -14.51 6.31
N LEU A 47 2.43 -14.62 6.40
CA LEU A 47 1.73 -14.97 7.64
C LEU A 47 2.18 -16.32 8.19
N ALA A 48 2.24 -17.35 7.33
CA ALA A 48 2.66 -18.68 7.73
C ALA A 48 4.11 -18.71 8.21
N LEU A 49 5.03 -18.06 7.50
CA LEU A 49 6.44 -18.01 7.89
C LEU A 49 6.63 -17.29 9.22
N GLY A 50 5.98 -16.14 9.41
CA GLY A 50 6.02 -15.40 10.68
C GLY A 50 5.55 -16.25 11.86
N SER A 51 4.42 -16.95 11.68
CA SER A 51 3.88 -17.85 12.70
C SER A 51 4.79 -19.04 12.98
N LEU A 52 5.38 -19.64 11.94
CA LEU A 52 6.30 -20.76 12.08
C LEU A 52 7.56 -20.39 12.85
N LEU A 53 8.14 -19.20 12.60
CA LEU A 53 9.32 -18.72 13.32
C LEU A 53 9.08 -18.65 14.83
N VAL A 54 7.90 -18.20 15.25
CA VAL A 54 7.53 -18.11 16.67
C VAL A 54 7.19 -19.50 17.23
N HIS A 55 6.41 -20.30 16.50
CA HIS A 55 6.01 -21.63 16.95
C HIS A 55 7.20 -22.59 17.12
N SER A 56 8.24 -22.45 16.28
CA SER A 56 9.47 -23.24 16.39
C SER A 56 10.44 -22.72 17.45
N GLY A 57 10.11 -21.62 18.16
CA GLY A 57 11.01 -20.98 19.12
C GLY A 57 12.22 -20.27 18.50
N MET A 58 12.20 -19.99 17.19
CA MET A 58 13.29 -19.28 16.50
C MET A 58 13.20 -17.76 16.64
N ALA A 59 12.02 -17.22 16.95
CA ALA A 59 11.78 -15.80 17.13
C ALA A 59 10.73 -15.55 18.22
N THR A 60 10.67 -14.31 18.71
CA THR A 60 9.54 -13.83 19.51
C THR A 60 8.54 -13.06 18.64
N PRO A 61 7.28 -12.89 19.07
CA PRO A 61 6.34 -11.99 18.42
C PRO A 61 6.97 -10.60 18.20
N GLY A 62 6.72 -10.01 17.03
CA GLY A 62 7.34 -8.74 16.59
C GLY A 62 8.64 -8.92 15.81
N LEU A 63 9.27 -10.09 15.92
CA LEU A 63 10.52 -10.44 15.24
C LEU A 63 11.66 -9.46 15.54
N ASP A 64 11.83 -9.08 16.80
CA ASP A 64 12.94 -8.23 17.25
C ASP A 64 14.31 -8.83 16.90
N GLN A 65 14.39 -10.17 16.81
CA GLN A 65 15.58 -10.90 16.35
C GLN A 65 15.83 -10.76 14.84
N PHE A 66 14.89 -10.25 14.05
CA PHE A 66 15.01 -10.02 12.61
C PHE A 66 14.76 -8.54 12.26
N PRO A 67 15.59 -7.61 12.77
CA PRO A 67 15.34 -6.17 12.68
C PRO A 67 15.22 -5.65 11.25
N ILE A 68 15.91 -6.25 10.28
CA ILE A 68 15.82 -5.86 8.86
C ILE A 68 14.46 -6.23 8.23
N VAL A 69 13.83 -7.32 8.67
CA VAL A 69 12.50 -7.71 8.20
C VAL A 69 11.46 -6.69 8.68
N SER A 70 11.56 -6.29 9.96
CA SER A 70 10.74 -5.22 10.53
C SER A 70 10.98 -3.88 9.83
N LEU A 71 12.26 -3.53 9.58
CA LEU A 71 12.64 -2.31 8.89
C LEU A 71 12.03 -2.21 7.49
N ILE A 72 12.00 -3.30 6.71
CA ILE A 72 11.32 -3.33 5.40
C ILE A 72 9.84 -2.95 5.53
N GLY A 73 9.13 -3.52 6.51
CA GLY A 73 7.70 -3.21 6.74
C GLY A 73 7.44 -1.75 7.12
N GLN A 74 8.45 -1.04 7.61
CA GLN A 74 8.40 0.39 7.93
C GLN A 74 8.75 1.30 6.73
N THR A 75 9.18 0.74 5.60
CA THR A 75 9.52 1.52 4.39
C THR A 75 8.31 1.84 3.49
N THR A 76 7.10 1.70 4.02
CA THR A 76 5.83 1.95 3.30
C THR A 76 5.80 3.33 2.64
N VAL A 77 6.24 4.38 3.36
CA VAL A 77 6.25 5.76 2.84
C VAL A 77 7.13 5.88 1.59
N ILE A 78 8.27 5.20 1.54
CA ILE A 78 9.19 5.21 0.38
C ILE A 78 8.50 4.63 -0.87
N ALA A 79 7.86 3.48 -0.74
CA ALA A 79 7.15 2.84 -1.85
C ALA A 79 5.96 3.68 -2.33
N LEU A 80 5.26 4.34 -1.40
CA LEU A 80 4.13 5.20 -1.72
C LEU A 80 4.57 6.52 -2.37
N ILE A 81 5.70 7.12 -1.99
CA ILE A 81 6.25 8.30 -2.69
C ILE A 81 6.37 8.00 -4.18
N ALA A 82 6.91 6.84 -4.56
CA ALA A 82 7.03 6.47 -5.97
C ALA A 82 5.66 6.39 -6.68
N SER A 83 4.68 5.73 -6.05
CA SER A 83 3.33 5.55 -6.61
C SER A 83 2.56 6.86 -6.74
N PHE A 84 2.70 7.75 -5.74
CA PHE A 84 2.07 9.06 -5.73
C PHE A 84 2.68 10.03 -6.74
N PHE A 85 4.00 9.97 -6.94
CA PHE A 85 4.65 10.75 -7.99
C PHE A 85 4.06 10.41 -9.37
N VAL A 86 3.94 9.12 -9.70
CA VAL A 86 3.33 8.68 -10.97
C VAL A 86 1.89 9.15 -11.07
N GLY A 87 1.09 9.00 -10.02
CA GLY A 87 -0.30 9.45 -10.06
C GLY A 87 -0.45 10.97 -10.23
N GLY A 88 0.44 11.76 -9.64
CA GLY A 88 0.54 13.20 -9.91
C GLY A 88 0.83 13.51 -11.39
N GLN A 89 1.76 12.78 -12.01
CA GLN A 89 2.02 12.91 -13.44
C GLN A 89 0.78 12.60 -14.28
N GLU A 90 0.11 11.49 -13.99
CA GLU A 90 -1.10 11.06 -14.70
C GLU A 90 -2.26 12.04 -14.53
N ILE A 91 -2.46 12.60 -13.33
CA ILE A 91 -3.46 13.66 -13.09
C ILE A 91 -3.16 14.87 -13.99
N LYS A 92 -1.90 15.33 -14.05
CA LYS A 92 -1.55 16.47 -14.91
C LYS A 92 -1.78 16.15 -16.39
N ARG A 93 -1.45 14.94 -16.85
CA ARG A 93 -1.68 14.51 -18.23
C ARG A 93 -3.16 14.51 -18.57
N LEU A 94 -4.00 13.95 -17.69
CA LEU A 94 -5.46 13.97 -17.83
C LEU A 94 -6.03 15.40 -17.90
N LEU A 95 -5.60 16.29 -17.00
CA LEU A 95 -6.08 17.68 -16.96
C LEU A 95 -5.61 18.51 -18.17
N SER A 96 -4.40 18.24 -18.66
CA SER A 96 -3.81 18.97 -19.80
C SER A 96 -4.11 18.35 -21.17
N LYS A 97 -4.85 17.22 -21.21
CA LYS A 97 -5.13 16.44 -22.43
C LYS A 97 -3.87 16.08 -23.23
N GLN A 98 -2.74 15.93 -22.57
CA GLN A 98 -1.49 15.52 -23.22
C GLN A 98 -1.51 14.01 -23.45
N SER A 99 -1.31 13.57 -24.69
CA SER A 99 -1.10 12.16 -25.00
C SER A 99 0.28 11.71 -24.53
N MET A 100 0.42 10.42 -24.20
CA MET A 100 1.74 9.83 -24.01
C MET A 100 2.53 9.99 -25.30
N ASP A 101 3.77 10.46 -25.17
CA ASP A 101 4.71 10.51 -26.29
C ASP A 101 5.21 9.07 -26.51
N GLU A 102 4.49 8.29 -27.34
CA GLU A 102 4.70 6.85 -27.56
C GLU A 102 6.07 6.51 -28.16
N ASN A 103 6.77 7.50 -28.75
CA ASN A 103 7.90 7.25 -29.64
C ASN A 103 9.30 7.44 -29.04
N CYS A 104 9.46 7.48 -27.71
CA CYS A 104 10.78 7.65 -27.10
C CYS A 104 10.94 6.88 -25.77
N ASP A 105 10.63 5.58 -25.75
CA ASP A 105 10.99 4.76 -24.59
C ASP A 105 12.52 4.65 -24.48
N PHE A 106 13.03 5.15 -23.36
CA PHE A 106 14.46 5.22 -23.07
C PHE A 106 14.99 3.90 -22.46
N PHE A 107 14.07 3.04 -22.04
CA PHE A 107 14.31 1.79 -21.36
C PHE A 107 13.21 0.80 -21.75
N THR A 108 13.60 -0.36 -22.28
CA THR A 108 12.69 -1.48 -22.54
C THR A 108 13.10 -2.66 -21.67
N PRO A 109 12.21 -3.15 -20.79
CA PRO A 109 12.50 -4.29 -19.93
C PRO A 109 12.74 -5.56 -20.77
N SER A 110 13.64 -6.41 -20.31
CA SER A 110 13.87 -7.73 -20.88
C SER A 110 12.67 -8.63 -20.64
N SER A 111 12.20 -9.28 -21.70
CA SER A 111 11.22 -10.37 -21.65
C SER A 111 11.85 -11.73 -21.38
N GLN A 112 13.19 -11.83 -21.34
CA GLN A 112 13.86 -13.12 -21.14
C GLN A 112 13.65 -13.59 -19.70
N GLU A 113 12.99 -14.73 -19.58
CA GLU A 113 12.75 -15.42 -18.32
C GLU A 113 14.06 -15.99 -17.73
N VAL A 114 14.24 -15.82 -16.43
CA VAL A 114 15.42 -16.33 -15.69
C VAL A 114 14.99 -17.29 -14.57
N VAL A 115 13.81 -17.04 -14.00
CA VAL A 115 13.12 -17.93 -13.07
C VAL A 115 11.68 -18.03 -13.57
N LEU A 116 11.04 -19.20 -13.43
CA LEU A 116 9.66 -19.38 -13.89
C LEU A 116 8.73 -18.28 -13.32
N GLY A 117 8.00 -17.59 -14.19
CA GLY A 117 7.16 -16.42 -13.90
C GLY A 117 7.90 -15.08 -13.77
N THR A 118 9.23 -15.04 -13.92
CA THR A 118 10.06 -13.87 -13.61
C THR A 118 11.15 -13.61 -14.67
N SER A 119 11.05 -12.46 -15.33
CA SER A 119 12.06 -12.00 -16.29
C SER A 119 13.34 -11.49 -15.62
N SER A 120 14.43 -11.39 -16.39
CA SER A 120 15.71 -10.83 -15.94
C SER A 120 15.55 -9.46 -15.30
N THR A 121 14.76 -8.59 -15.92
CA THR A 121 14.52 -7.24 -15.40
C THR A 121 13.71 -7.28 -14.12
N GLN A 122 12.70 -8.15 -14.04
CA GLN A 122 11.88 -8.29 -12.83
C GLN A 122 12.69 -8.80 -11.64
N LEU A 123 13.54 -9.80 -11.83
CA LEU A 123 14.47 -10.27 -10.80
C LEU A 123 15.39 -9.15 -10.33
N THR A 124 15.95 -8.39 -11.28
CA THR A 124 16.78 -7.22 -10.98
C THR A 124 16.00 -6.18 -10.17
N PHE A 125 14.75 -5.89 -10.53
CA PHE A 125 13.89 -4.95 -9.80
C PHE A 125 13.56 -5.41 -8.40
N ILE A 126 13.32 -6.71 -8.16
CA ILE A 126 13.06 -7.25 -6.82
C ILE A 126 14.27 -7.01 -5.91
N ILE A 127 15.46 -7.45 -6.31
CA ILE A 127 16.68 -7.28 -5.51
C ILE A 127 17.02 -5.80 -5.34
N ARG A 128 16.92 -5.02 -6.42
CA ARG A 128 17.19 -3.57 -6.38
C ARG A 128 16.20 -2.83 -5.49
N ALA A 129 14.91 -3.16 -5.52
CA ALA A 129 13.92 -2.52 -4.67
C ALA A 129 14.19 -2.80 -3.18
N PHE A 130 14.58 -4.03 -2.82
CA PHE A 130 14.99 -4.34 -1.45
C PHE A 130 16.15 -3.45 -0.99
N LEU A 131 17.20 -3.34 -1.81
CA LEU A 131 18.35 -2.48 -1.54
C LEU A 131 17.94 -0.99 -1.44
N LEU A 132 17.07 -0.52 -2.33
CA LEU A 132 16.59 0.86 -2.31
C LEU A 132 15.78 1.17 -1.05
N LEU A 133 14.85 0.29 -0.65
CA LEU A 133 14.03 0.50 0.54
C LEU A 133 14.90 0.63 1.80
N ILE A 134 15.80 -0.33 2.04
CA ILE A 134 16.72 -0.27 3.18
C ILE A 134 17.69 0.91 3.09
N GLY A 135 18.30 1.12 1.92
CA GLY A 135 19.29 2.17 1.71
C GLY A 135 18.72 3.57 1.91
N ILE A 136 17.52 3.84 1.38
CA ILE A 136 16.81 5.11 1.54
C ILE A 136 16.37 5.27 3.00
N GLN A 137 15.80 4.24 3.63
CA GLN A 137 15.33 4.33 5.02
C GLN A 137 16.48 4.61 6.00
N THR A 138 17.58 3.88 5.87
CA THR A 138 18.76 4.09 6.72
C THR A 138 19.41 5.45 6.46
N ALA A 139 19.46 5.92 5.20
CA ALA A 139 19.92 7.27 4.88
C ALA A 139 19.02 8.35 5.50
N ASP A 140 17.70 8.20 5.41
CA ASP A 140 16.74 9.15 5.98
C ASP A 140 16.89 9.23 7.51
N VAL A 141 17.01 8.10 8.20
CA VAL A 141 17.22 8.05 9.65
C VAL A 141 18.54 8.72 10.07
N LEU A 142 19.63 8.51 9.30
CA LEU A 142 20.91 9.16 9.55
C LEU A 142 20.82 10.68 9.37
N LEU A 143 20.22 11.15 8.28
CA LEU A 143 20.12 12.57 7.93
C LEU A 143 19.18 13.34 8.87
N SER A 144 18.14 12.68 9.37
CA SER A 144 17.18 13.25 10.32
C SER A 144 17.62 13.16 11.78
N GLY A 145 18.74 12.48 12.08
CA GLY A 145 19.28 12.37 13.44
C GLY A 145 18.56 11.38 14.35
N ARG A 146 17.72 10.48 13.82
CA ARG A 146 16.93 9.50 14.60
C ARG A 146 17.68 8.19 14.92
N VAL A 147 19.01 8.21 14.89
CA VAL A 147 19.85 7.00 14.96
C VAL A 147 19.86 6.36 16.35
N THR A 148 19.75 7.19 17.40
CA THR A 148 19.91 6.79 18.80
C THR A 148 18.84 5.83 19.31
N ASP A 149 17.67 5.79 18.66
CA ASP A 149 16.53 4.96 19.08
C ASP A 149 16.44 3.63 18.30
N SER A 150 17.49 3.26 17.55
CA SER A 150 17.41 2.18 16.56
C SER A 150 18.18 0.90 16.93
N ALA A 151 17.54 -0.25 16.67
CA ALA A 151 18.08 -1.58 16.98
C ALA A 151 19.38 -1.95 16.22
N LEU A 152 19.64 -1.33 15.06
CA LEU A 152 20.89 -1.57 14.30
C LEU A 152 21.95 -0.48 14.51
N GLY A 153 21.64 0.54 15.33
CA GLY A 153 22.56 1.58 15.81
C GLY A 153 23.54 2.11 14.75
N GLU A 154 24.84 2.01 15.04
CA GLU A 154 25.93 2.51 14.19
C GLU A 154 26.04 1.83 12.82
N SER A 155 25.39 0.68 12.61
CA SER A 155 25.43 -0.03 11.33
C SER A 155 24.63 0.67 10.23
N TYR A 156 23.80 1.67 10.56
CA TYR A 156 22.97 2.39 9.59
C TYR A 156 23.83 3.06 8.50
N LEU A 157 24.97 3.66 8.85
CA LEU A 157 25.85 4.30 7.87
C LEU A 157 26.37 3.30 6.83
N LEU A 158 26.81 2.14 7.31
CA LEU A 158 27.37 1.09 6.49
C LEU A 158 26.29 0.41 5.63
N LEU A 159 25.12 0.13 6.21
CA LEU A 159 23.96 -0.39 5.48
C LEU A 159 23.50 0.59 4.40
N SER A 160 23.39 1.88 4.72
CA SER A 160 23.02 2.92 3.77
C SER A 160 23.98 2.95 2.58
N TYR A 161 25.29 3.01 2.85
CA TYR A 161 26.32 3.04 1.82
C TYR A 161 26.24 1.81 0.90
N ILE A 162 26.23 0.60 1.47
CA ILE A 162 26.26 -0.64 0.68
C ILE A 162 24.97 -0.80 -0.11
N CYS A 163 23.82 -0.58 0.52
CA CYS A 163 22.54 -0.73 -0.14
C CYS A 163 22.40 0.23 -1.32
N LEU A 164 22.74 1.51 -1.12
CA LEU A 164 22.66 2.51 -2.19
C LEU A 164 23.71 2.28 -3.27
N ALA A 165 24.94 1.87 -2.93
CA ALA A 165 25.98 1.55 -3.90
C ALA A 165 25.62 0.31 -4.75
N LEU A 166 25.17 -0.77 -4.12
CA LEU A 166 24.70 -1.96 -4.83
C LEU A 166 23.46 -1.66 -5.66
N ALA A 167 22.50 -0.91 -5.12
CA ALA A 167 21.34 -0.46 -5.88
C ALA A 167 21.78 0.38 -7.08
N PHE A 168 22.78 1.25 -6.97
CA PHE A 168 23.28 2.04 -8.09
C PHE A 168 23.84 1.17 -9.22
N ILE A 169 24.65 0.16 -8.88
CA ILE A 169 25.32 -0.73 -9.83
C ILE A 169 24.35 -1.75 -10.47
N LEU A 170 23.35 -2.21 -9.71
CA LEU A 170 22.45 -3.29 -10.12
C LEU A 170 21.44 -2.83 -11.19
N ILE A 171 21.84 -2.96 -12.45
CA ILE A 171 21.04 -2.68 -13.66
C ILE A 171 21.00 -3.95 -14.50
N ASP A 172 19.82 -4.29 -15.02
CA ASP A 172 19.66 -5.51 -15.84
C ASP A 172 20.49 -5.39 -17.12
N ARG A 173 21.46 -6.29 -17.28
CA ARG A 173 22.33 -6.35 -18.46
C ARG A 173 21.56 -6.71 -19.74
N LYS A 174 20.39 -7.35 -19.61
CA LYS A 174 19.57 -7.82 -20.74
C LYS A 174 18.49 -6.82 -21.15
N ALA A 175 18.34 -5.71 -20.44
CA ALA A 175 17.41 -4.64 -20.81
C ALA A 175 18.00 -3.75 -21.90
N VAL A 176 17.15 -3.21 -22.78
CA VAL A 176 17.56 -2.28 -23.84
C VAL A 176 17.51 -0.86 -23.29
N ILE A 177 18.66 -0.18 -23.28
CA ILE A 177 18.80 1.16 -22.69
C ILE A 177 19.44 2.08 -23.71
N SER A 178 18.72 3.12 -24.16
CA SER A 178 19.21 4.02 -25.21
C SER A 178 20.47 4.78 -24.79
N ASN A 179 20.52 5.26 -23.54
CA ASN A 179 21.72 5.89 -22.99
C ASN A 179 21.90 5.54 -21.50
N LYS A 180 22.87 4.64 -21.23
CA LYS A 180 23.14 4.09 -19.89
C LYS A 180 23.51 5.16 -18.87
N GLY A 181 24.37 6.12 -19.24
CA GLY A 181 24.82 7.18 -18.34
C GLY A 181 23.67 8.06 -17.84
N LYS A 182 22.77 8.48 -18.74
CA LYS A 182 21.58 9.24 -18.38
C LYS A 182 20.57 8.40 -17.58
N TYR A 183 20.45 7.10 -17.85
CA TYR A 183 19.58 6.20 -17.07
C TYR A 183 20.04 6.12 -15.61
N ILE A 184 21.34 5.87 -15.40
CA ILE A 184 21.93 5.71 -14.06
C ILE A 184 21.88 7.03 -13.28
N ARG A 185 22.26 8.16 -13.90
CA ARG A 185 22.17 9.48 -13.25
C ARG A 185 20.75 9.85 -12.84
N LYS A 186 19.75 9.46 -13.66
CA LYS A 186 18.34 9.61 -13.28
C LYS A 186 18.00 8.79 -12.04
N GLY A 187 18.46 7.54 -11.96
CA GLY A 187 18.25 6.71 -10.78
C GLY A 187 18.82 7.34 -9.50
N LEU A 188 20.01 7.93 -9.59
CA LEU A 188 20.61 8.67 -8.46
C LEU A 188 19.78 9.91 -8.08
N PHE A 189 19.36 10.70 -9.07
CA PHE A 189 18.50 11.86 -8.84
C PHE A 189 17.17 11.46 -8.18
N GLU A 190 16.58 10.35 -8.59
CA GLU A 190 15.35 9.81 -8.00
C GLU A 190 15.55 9.40 -6.53
N VAL A 191 16.68 8.75 -6.19
CA VAL A 191 17.01 8.43 -4.78
C VAL A 191 17.10 9.70 -3.94
N VAL A 192 17.87 10.69 -4.42
CA VAL A 192 18.05 11.96 -3.71
C VAL A 192 16.71 12.70 -3.56
N ALA A 193 15.89 12.73 -4.60
CA ALA A 193 14.57 13.34 -4.56
C ALA A 193 13.64 12.67 -3.54
N ILE A 194 13.63 11.34 -3.45
CA ILE A 194 12.84 10.61 -2.44
C ILE A 194 13.30 10.97 -1.02
N ILE A 195 14.61 10.97 -0.77
CA ILE A 195 15.18 11.34 0.54
C ILE A 195 14.80 12.79 0.90
N ILE A 196 14.88 13.72 -0.05
CA ILE A 196 14.47 15.12 0.16
C ILE A 196 12.98 15.19 0.51
N VAL A 197 12.11 14.47 -0.22
CA VAL A 197 10.68 14.43 0.09
C VAL A 197 10.43 13.90 1.50
N LEU A 198 11.11 12.83 1.91
CA LEU A 198 11.02 12.28 3.26
C LEU A 198 11.42 13.33 4.31
N ASN A 199 12.59 13.95 4.17
CA ASN A 199 13.08 14.91 5.16
C ASN A 199 12.21 16.18 5.24
N ILE A 200 11.75 16.71 4.10
CA ILE A 200 10.83 17.85 4.08
C ILE A 200 9.48 17.46 4.70
N SER A 201 8.96 16.27 4.39
CA SER A 201 7.70 15.80 4.95
C SER A 201 7.76 15.63 6.47
N LEU A 202 8.87 15.12 7.00
CA LEU A 202 9.11 15.01 8.43
C LEU A 202 9.19 16.39 9.07
N TRP A 203 9.95 17.32 8.46
CA TRP A 203 10.07 18.67 8.97
C TRP A 203 8.70 19.37 9.02
N LEU A 204 7.86 19.21 7.99
CA LEU A 204 6.50 19.73 7.97
C LEU A 204 5.61 19.11 9.06
N SER A 205 5.69 17.79 9.24
CA SER A 205 4.97 17.08 10.30
C SER A 205 5.35 17.62 11.69
N ASN A 206 6.65 17.76 11.96
CA ASN A 206 7.14 18.32 13.22
C ASN A 206 6.81 19.81 13.40
N ALA A 207 6.76 20.60 12.32
CA ALA A 207 6.42 22.01 12.40
C ALA A 207 4.94 22.23 12.76
N VAL A 208 4.06 21.33 12.30
CA VAL A 208 2.61 21.44 12.51
C VAL A 208 2.14 20.65 13.74
N SER A 209 2.96 19.76 14.30
CA SER A 209 2.60 18.89 15.44
C SER A 209 2.11 19.64 16.69
N SER A 210 2.53 20.89 16.89
CA SER A 210 2.04 21.75 17.98
C SER A 210 0.59 22.22 17.81
N VAL A 211 0.06 22.17 16.58
CA VAL A 211 -1.32 22.55 16.23
C VAL A 211 -2.17 21.32 15.97
N ILE A 212 -1.62 20.33 15.26
CA ILE A 212 -2.28 19.07 14.95
C ILE A 212 -1.25 17.96 14.65
N GLY A 213 -1.42 16.79 15.27
CA GLY A 213 -0.55 15.62 15.10
C GLY A 213 -0.66 14.91 13.74
N LEU A 214 -0.39 15.60 12.63
CA LEU A 214 -0.39 15.01 11.29
C LEU A 214 0.91 14.21 11.02
N PRO A 215 0.81 12.96 10.54
CA PRO A 215 1.95 12.05 10.34
C PRO A 215 2.79 12.46 9.11
N GLN A 216 4.03 12.00 9.05
CA GLN A 216 4.97 12.28 7.97
C GLN A 216 4.41 11.84 6.61
N ILE A 217 3.80 10.64 6.54
CA ILE A 217 3.23 10.11 5.30
C ILE A 217 2.30 11.09 4.61
N PHE A 218 1.52 11.86 5.39
CA PHE A 218 0.55 12.81 4.85
C PHE A 218 1.23 13.83 3.94
N PHE A 219 2.27 14.48 4.46
CA PHE A 219 3.05 15.48 3.72
C PHE A 219 3.84 14.84 2.58
N ALA A 220 4.41 13.65 2.79
CA ALA A 220 5.18 12.95 1.77
C ALA A 220 4.36 12.69 0.50
N MET A 221 3.11 12.27 0.65
CA MET A 221 2.20 12.02 -0.47
C MET A 221 1.75 13.29 -1.19
N ILE A 222 1.45 14.38 -0.46
CA ILE A 222 1.12 15.68 -1.07
C ILE A 222 2.30 16.19 -1.89
N LEU A 223 3.49 16.21 -1.29
CA LEU A 223 4.72 16.67 -1.95
C LEU A 223 5.03 15.81 -3.17
N SER A 224 4.95 14.48 -3.05
CA SER A 224 5.24 13.58 -4.15
C SER A 224 4.24 13.72 -5.32
N SER A 225 2.94 13.75 -5.03
CA SER A 225 1.90 14.01 -6.04
C SER A 225 2.09 15.37 -6.71
N GLY A 226 2.37 16.43 -5.92
CA GLY A 226 2.64 17.77 -6.41
C GLY A 226 3.85 17.81 -7.35
N LEU A 227 4.97 17.18 -6.96
CA LEU A 227 6.15 17.05 -7.79
C LEU A 227 5.86 16.29 -9.10
N GLY A 228 5.06 15.23 -9.03
CA GLY A 228 4.58 14.49 -10.20
C GLY A 228 3.79 15.40 -11.16
N MET A 229 2.88 16.21 -10.62
CA MET A 229 2.09 17.16 -11.40
C MET A 229 2.94 18.27 -12.04
N LEU A 230 4.02 18.68 -11.40
CA LEU A 230 4.97 19.67 -11.92
C LEU A 230 5.90 19.09 -12.99
N LEU A 231 6.17 17.77 -12.93
CA LEU A 231 7.08 17.07 -13.82
C LEU A 231 6.39 15.99 -14.67
N PRO A 232 5.31 16.30 -15.43
CA PRO A 232 4.52 15.30 -16.17
C PRO A 232 5.31 14.60 -17.29
N ARG A 233 6.41 15.20 -17.75
CA ARG A 233 7.29 14.66 -18.79
C ARG A 233 8.50 13.91 -18.24
N TRP A 234 8.64 13.81 -16.91
CA TRP A 234 9.74 13.06 -16.32
C TRP A 234 9.58 11.57 -16.60
N LYS A 235 10.51 11.01 -17.38
CA LYS A 235 10.59 9.56 -17.63
C LYS A 235 11.35 8.88 -16.49
N HIS A 236 10.79 7.79 -15.98
CA HIS A 236 11.34 7.03 -14.85
C HIS A 236 12.72 6.44 -15.16
N GLY A 237 13.63 6.61 -14.21
CA GLY A 237 14.90 5.92 -14.11
C GLY A 237 14.75 4.56 -13.42
N PRO A 238 15.89 3.90 -13.16
CA PRO A 238 15.91 2.56 -12.59
C PRO A 238 15.41 2.51 -11.14
N THR A 239 15.44 3.62 -10.41
CA THR A 239 14.96 3.68 -9.02
C THR A 239 13.45 3.63 -8.98
N MET A 240 12.79 4.54 -9.70
CA MET A 240 11.33 4.56 -9.79
C MET A 240 10.77 3.26 -10.40
N ASN A 241 11.37 2.75 -11.48
CA ASN A 241 10.93 1.50 -12.10
C ASN A 241 10.99 0.30 -11.14
N ALA A 242 12.05 0.20 -10.33
CA ALA A 242 12.17 -0.88 -9.35
C ALA A 242 11.17 -0.74 -8.20
N LEU A 243 11.00 0.46 -7.65
CA LEU A 243 10.06 0.72 -6.55
C LEU A 243 8.59 0.53 -6.98
N LEU A 244 8.21 0.97 -8.18
CA LEU A 244 6.84 0.79 -8.69
C LEU A 244 6.51 -0.69 -8.93
N PHE A 245 7.49 -1.50 -9.33
CA PHE A 245 7.31 -2.92 -9.58
C PHE A 245 7.32 -3.76 -8.31
N ALA A 246 8.35 -3.63 -7.47
CA ALA A 246 8.60 -4.53 -6.34
C ALA A 246 8.56 -3.85 -4.96
N GLY A 247 8.46 -2.52 -4.89
CA GLY A 247 8.47 -1.79 -3.61
C GLY A 247 7.30 -2.22 -2.70
N ILE A 248 6.06 -2.08 -3.17
CA ILE A 248 4.88 -2.50 -2.41
C ILE A 248 4.90 -4.02 -2.09
N PRO A 249 5.17 -4.93 -3.05
CA PRO A 249 5.29 -6.36 -2.74
C PRO A 249 6.31 -6.68 -1.63
N LEU A 250 7.47 -6.03 -1.61
CA LEU A 250 8.49 -6.26 -0.58
C LEU A 250 8.10 -5.69 0.78
N VAL A 251 7.54 -4.47 0.82
CA VAL A 251 7.00 -3.87 2.04
C VAL A 251 5.96 -4.81 2.65
N LEU A 252 4.99 -5.24 1.85
CA LEU A 252 3.94 -6.15 2.30
C LEU A 252 4.49 -7.50 2.75
N ALA A 253 5.48 -8.06 2.05
CA ALA A 253 6.14 -9.29 2.48
C ALA A 253 6.77 -9.14 3.88
N GLY A 254 7.51 -8.06 4.13
CA GLY A 254 8.05 -7.77 5.46
C GLY A 254 6.96 -7.61 6.52
N SER A 255 5.93 -6.81 6.22
CA SER A 255 4.78 -6.61 7.11
C SER A 255 4.04 -7.90 7.42
N PHE A 256 3.85 -8.83 6.47
CA PHE A 256 3.13 -10.07 6.74
C PHE A 256 3.94 -11.09 7.55
N ILE A 257 5.27 -11.11 7.41
CA ILE A 257 6.11 -11.95 8.28
C ILE A 257 6.04 -11.42 9.73
N VAL A 258 6.17 -10.10 9.93
CA VAL A 258 6.01 -9.49 11.25
C VAL A 258 4.59 -9.72 11.79
N GLY A 259 3.55 -9.50 10.98
CA GLY A 259 2.17 -9.73 11.36
C GLY A 259 1.90 -11.19 11.75
N GLY A 260 2.40 -12.15 10.97
CA GLY A 260 2.29 -13.58 11.26
C GLY A 260 2.94 -13.99 12.59
N SER A 261 3.99 -13.30 13.01
CA SER A 261 4.66 -13.58 14.28
C SER A 261 3.80 -13.28 15.51
N HIS A 262 2.88 -12.31 15.41
CA HIS A 262 1.94 -11.97 16.49
C HIS A 262 0.68 -12.82 16.48
N MET A 263 0.52 -13.75 15.52
CA MET A 263 -0.76 -14.42 15.29
C MET A 263 -1.27 -15.20 16.50
N VAL A 264 -0.39 -15.81 17.29
CA VAL A 264 -0.79 -16.59 18.48
C VAL A 264 -1.08 -15.69 19.68
N GLU A 265 -0.22 -14.69 19.93
CA GLU A 265 -0.33 -13.77 21.07
C GLU A 265 -1.59 -12.89 20.96
N ALA A 266 -1.87 -12.40 19.76
CA ALA A 266 -2.90 -11.40 19.56
C ALA A 266 -4.33 -11.90 19.88
N PHE A 267 -4.62 -13.20 19.72
CA PHE A 267 -5.92 -13.74 20.15
C PHE A 267 -6.12 -13.72 21.67
N GLY A 268 -5.04 -13.55 22.45
CA GLY A 268 -5.10 -13.40 23.92
C GLY A 268 -5.30 -11.97 24.41
N ILE A 269 -5.21 -10.95 23.54
CA ILE A 269 -5.28 -9.53 23.94
C ILE A 269 -6.76 -9.11 24.10
N PRO A 270 -7.18 -8.63 25.28
CA PRO A 270 -8.55 -8.18 25.51
C PRO A 270 -9.00 -7.11 24.51
N GLY A 271 -10.19 -7.27 23.94
CA GLY A 271 -10.76 -6.33 22.95
C GLY A 271 -10.24 -6.49 21.52
N LEU A 272 -9.11 -7.20 21.31
CA LEU A 272 -8.57 -7.41 19.96
C LEU A 272 -9.42 -8.38 19.13
N GLN A 273 -10.20 -9.24 19.78
CA GLN A 273 -11.17 -10.09 19.09
C GLN A 273 -12.19 -9.26 18.30
N SER A 274 -12.78 -8.22 18.91
CA SER A 274 -13.73 -7.34 18.22
C SER A 274 -13.07 -6.60 17.05
N VAL A 275 -11.79 -6.22 17.20
CA VAL A 275 -10.99 -5.61 16.14
C VAL A 275 -10.81 -6.56 14.96
N ILE A 276 -10.47 -7.82 15.22
CA ILE A 276 -10.27 -8.85 14.18
C ILE A 276 -11.60 -9.17 13.49
N VAL A 277 -12.68 -9.34 14.24
CA VAL A 277 -14.01 -9.69 13.70
C VAL A 277 -14.54 -8.57 12.81
N TYR A 278 -14.48 -7.31 13.27
CA TYR A 278 -14.83 -6.17 12.43
C TYR A 278 -13.86 -6.05 11.25
N GLY A 279 -12.55 -6.15 11.48
CA GLY A 279 -11.56 -6.03 10.41
C GLY A 279 -11.82 -7.03 9.28
N PHE A 280 -12.08 -8.29 9.60
CA PHE A 280 -12.39 -9.31 8.58
C PHE A 280 -13.72 -9.03 7.87
N SER A 281 -14.77 -8.79 8.64
CA SER A 281 -16.13 -8.57 8.10
C SER A 281 -16.23 -7.27 7.31
N GLY A 282 -15.63 -6.21 7.83
CA GLY A 282 -15.47 -4.91 7.21
C GLY A 282 -14.72 -5.01 5.89
N GLN A 283 -13.65 -5.82 5.83
CA GLN A 283 -12.94 -6.01 4.57
C GLN A 283 -13.80 -6.65 3.49
N ILE A 284 -14.59 -7.66 3.86
CA ILE A 284 -15.56 -8.25 2.93
C ILE A 284 -16.60 -7.19 2.54
N PHE A 285 -17.17 -6.47 3.49
CA PHE A 285 -18.23 -5.49 3.23
C PHE A 285 -17.76 -4.32 2.36
N TRP A 286 -16.69 -3.64 2.73
CA TRP A 286 -16.25 -2.43 2.05
C TRP A 286 -15.70 -2.72 0.65
N MET A 287 -15.03 -3.87 0.47
CA MET A 287 -14.59 -4.35 -0.84
C MET A 287 -15.77 -4.75 -1.71
N PHE A 288 -16.55 -5.75 -1.28
CA PHE A 288 -17.58 -6.34 -2.12
C PHE A 288 -18.83 -5.48 -2.20
N GLY A 289 -19.13 -4.66 -1.20
CA GLY A 289 -20.15 -3.61 -1.25
C GLY A 289 -19.81 -2.53 -2.27
N GLY A 290 -18.54 -2.09 -2.31
CA GLY A 290 -18.08 -1.15 -3.34
C GLY A 290 -18.17 -1.75 -4.75
N LEU A 291 -17.74 -3.01 -4.91
CA LEU A 291 -17.89 -3.75 -6.17
C LEU A 291 -19.35 -3.91 -6.57
N ALA A 292 -20.23 -4.26 -5.63
CA ALA A 292 -21.65 -4.40 -5.88
C ALA A 292 -22.26 -3.08 -6.38
N LEU A 293 -21.91 -1.94 -5.77
CA LEU A 293 -22.36 -0.64 -6.24
C LEU A 293 -21.89 -0.37 -7.68
N LEU A 294 -20.61 -0.58 -7.98
CA LEU A 294 -20.06 -0.36 -9.33
C LEU A 294 -20.72 -1.27 -10.38
N ILE A 295 -20.94 -2.55 -10.05
CA ILE A 295 -21.51 -3.55 -10.96
C ILE A 295 -23.00 -3.30 -11.18
N PHE A 296 -23.80 -3.27 -10.10
CA PHE A 296 -25.26 -3.30 -10.22
C PHE A 296 -25.86 -1.93 -10.50
N VAL A 297 -25.35 -0.89 -9.82
CA VAL A 297 -25.85 0.49 -9.95
C VAL A 297 -25.08 1.25 -11.02
N GLY A 298 -23.75 1.18 -10.98
CA GLY A 298 -22.86 1.86 -11.91
C GLY A 298 -22.77 1.19 -13.29
N LYS A 299 -23.26 -0.05 -13.44
CA LYS A 299 -23.16 -0.85 -14.68
C LYS A 299 -21.74 -0.95 -15.24
N ALA A 300 -20.75 -0.99 -14.35
CA ALA A 300 -19.32 -0.96 -14.67
C ALA A 300 -18.63 -2.30 -14.35
N ASN A 301 -19.17 -3.42 -14.83
CA ASN A 301 -18.66 -4.77 -14.56
C ASN A 301 -17.46 -5.16 -15.45
N HIS A 302 -16.37 -4.41 -15.36
CA HIS A 302 -15.14 -4.74 -16.09
C HIS A 302 -13.91 -4.47 -15.22
N LEU A 303 -12.95 -5.40 -15.23
CA LEU A 303 -11.69 -5.38 -14.48
C LEU A 303 -10.94 -4.03 -14.54
N ARG A 304 -10.89 -3.40 -15.73
CA ARG A 304 -10.26 -2.10 -15.98
C ARG A 304 -10.89 -0.94 -15.19
N ASN A 305 -12.12 -1.13 -14.69
CA ASN A 305 -12.85 -0.18 -13.86
C ASN A 305 -12.86 -0.63 -12.40
N LEU A 306 -13.16 -1.90 -12.16
CA LEU A 306 -13.31 -2.48 -10.82
C LEU A 306 -11.98 -2.43 -10.04
N ALA A 307 -10.87 -2.89 -10.64
CA ALA A 307 -9.60 -2.95 -9.90
C ALA A 307 -9.09 -1.55 -9.52
N PRO A 308 -8.98 -0.58 -10.46
CA PRO A 308 -8.57 0.78 -10.10
C PRO A 308 -9.58 1.51 -9.20
N GLY A 309 -10.88 1.28 -9.41
CA GLY A 309 -11.94 1.90 -8.61
C GLY A 309 -11.88 1.49 -7.14
N LEU A 310 -11.58 0.22 -6.85
CA LEU A 310 -11.44 -0.27 -5.47
C LEU A 310 -10.03 0.01 -4.90
N ALA A 311 -8.98 -0.02 -5.74
CA ALA A 311 -7.65 0.42 -5.33
C ALA A 311 -7.69 1.88 -4.82
N GLY A 312 -8.40 2.77 -5.52
CA GLY A 312 -8.62 4.15 -5.07
C GLY A 312 -9.64 4.29 -3.96
N GLY A 313 -10.84 3.71 -4.13
CA GLY A 313 -11.98 3.90 -3.22
C GLY A 313 -11.82 3.33 -1.83
N LEU A 314 -10.79 2.52 -1.60
CA LEU A 314 -10.44 2.02 -0.28
C LEU A 314 -8.97 2.34 0.07
N SER A 315 -8.24 3.03 -0.82
CA SER A 315 -6.76 3.08 -0.79
C SER A 315 -6.16 1.69 -0.57
N HIS A 316 -6.75 0.69 -1.22
CA HIS A 316 -6.59 -0.70 -0.85
C HIS A 316 -5.23 -1.21 -1.30
N SER A 317 -4.44 -1.61 -0.32
CA SER A 317 -3.03 -1.94 -0.46
C SER A 317 -2.72 -3.09 -1.42
N GLY A 318 -3.45 -4.20 -1.29
CA GLY A 318 -3.30 -5.35 -2.18
C GLY A 318 -3.62 -5.02 -3.65
N LEU A 319 -4.83 -4.51 -3.92
CA LEU A 319 -5.22 -4.07 -5.26
C LEU A 319 -4.33 -2.97 -5.85
N THR A 320 -3.85 -2.04 -5.03
CA THR A 320 -2.87 -1.03 -5.45
C THR A 320 -1.62 -1.69 -5.97
N GLY A 321 -1.00 -2.57 -5.18
CA GLY A 321 0.19 -3.30 -5.57
C GLY A 321 -0.02 -4.15 -6.82
N ALA A 322 -1.16 -4.84 -6.92
CA ALA A 322 -1.47 -5.70 -8.07
C ALA A 322 -1.71 -4.87 -9.35
N CYS A 323 -2.35 -3.71 -9.23
CA CYS A 323 -2.51 -2.80 -10.36
C CYS A 323 -1.16 -2.22 -10.81
N THR A 324 -0.34 -1.69 -9.88
CA THR A 324 0.95 -1.06 -10.21
C THR A 324 1.98 -2.07 -10.73
N ALA A 325 1.93 -3.31 -10.25
CA ALA A 325 2.73 -4.42 -10.77
C ALA A 325 2.28 -4.88 -12.17
N GLY A 326 1.09 -4.46 -12.62
CA GLY A 326 0.55 -4.78 -13.94
C GLY A 326 -0.23 -6.09 -14.01
N ASP A 327 -0.56 -6.72 -12.88
CA ASP A 327 -1.21 -8.03 -12.82
C ASP A 327 -2.60 -8.04 -13.49
N PHE A 328 -3.29 -6.89 -13.47
CA PHE A 328 -4.61 -6.71 -14.10
C PHE A 328 -4.58 -6.02 -15.46
N GLY A 329 -3.39 -5.94 -16.08
CA GLY A 329 -3.20 -5.36 -17.41
C GLY A 329 -2.93 -3.86 -17.41
N ARG A 330 -2.51 -3.35 -18.58
CA ARG A 330 -1.98 -1.99 -18.74
C ARG A 330 -2.98 -0.88 -18.39
N THR A 331 -4.24 -1.04 -18.75
CA THR A 331 -5.28 -0.04 -18.46
C THR A 331 -5.56 0.09 -16.95
N ALA A 332 -5.54 -1.02 -16.22
CA ALA A 332 -5.68 -0.97 -14.76
C ALA A 332 -4.45 -0.33 -14.12
N ALA A 333 -3.25 -0.68 -14.60
CA ALA A 333 -1.99 -0.12 -14.14
C ALA A 333 -1.87 1.40 -14.38
N SER A 334 -2.39 1.91 -15.50
CA SER A 334 -2.39 3.36 -15.77
C SER A 334 -3.45 4.12 -14.97
N ARG A 335 -4.61 3.50 -14.72
CA ARG A 335 -5.71 4.14 -13.97
C ARG A 335 -5.48 4.16 -12.46
N ALA A 336 -4.89 3.11 -11.88
CA ALA A 336 -4.76 2.98 -10.42
C ALA A 336 -4.01 4.15 -9.75
N PRO A 337 -2.87 4.64 -10.28
CA PRO A 337 -2.19 5.80 -9.71
C PRO A 337 -3.10 7.05 -9.64
N ILE A 338 -3.93 7.30 -10.65
CA ILE A 338 -4.91 8.40 -10.64
C ILE A 338 -5.95 8.17 -9.54
N MET A 339 -6.48 6.95 -9.46
CA MET A 339 -7.54 6.60 -8.52
C MET A 339 -7.09 6.68 -7.05
N ILE A 340 -5.81 6.51 -6.76
CA ILE A 340 -5.27 6.61 -5.40
C ILE A 340 -4.94 8.07 -5.02
N ASN A 341 -4.52 8.89 -5.99
CA ASN A 341 -4.13 10.28 -5.72
C ASN A 341 -5.33 11.22 -5.51
N ILE A 342 -6.43 11.02 -6.23
CA ILE A 342 -7.61 11.90 -6.10
C ILE A 342 -8.26 11.84 -4.71
N PRO A 343 -8.53 10.64 -4.15
CA PRO A 343 -9.00 10.54 -2.77
C PRO A 343 -8.00 11.12 -1.77
N PHE A 344 -6.70 11.12 -2.10
CA PHE A 344 -5.66 11.71 -1.26
C PHE A 344 -5.82 13.21 -1.03
N ALA A 345 -6.31 13.96 -2.01
CA ALA A 345 -6.71 15.35 -1.78
C ALA A 345 -7.81 15.45 -0.69
N GLY A 346 -8.71 14.46 -0.63
CA GLY A 346 -9.70 14.34 0.44
C GLY A 346 -9.11 13.96 1.81
N HIS A 347 -7.92 13.33 1.85
CA HIS A 347 -7.29 12.94 3.11
C HIS A 347 -6.81 14.13 3.95
N ILE A 348 -6.70 15.32 3.36
CA ILE A 348 -6.49 16.56 4.12
C ILE A 348 -7.61 16.68 5.16
N PHE A 349 -8.86 16.46 4.77
CA PHE A 349 -9.97 16.50 5.72
C PHE A 349 -10.01 15.25 6.61
N VAL A 350 -9.73 14.07 6.03
CA VAL A 350 -9.79 12.80 6.77
C VAL A 350 -8.80 12.79 7.94
N PHE A 351 -7.51 12.99 7.66
CA PHE A 351 -6.49 12.91 8.71
C PHE A 351 -6.53 14.10 9.65
N THR A 352 -6.93 15.30 9.20
CA THR A 352 -7.11 16.42 10.13
C THR A 352 -8.21 16.13 11.16
N ILE A 353 -9.35 15.57 10.75
CA ILE A 353 -10.42 15.23 11.70
C ILE A 353 -10.02 14.04 12.58
N LEU A 354 -9.36 13.03 12.01
CA LEU A 354 -8.93 11.86 12.78
C LEU A 354 -7.81 12.19 13.76
N ALA A 355 -6.83 13.02 13.39
CA ALA A 355 -5.78 13.49 14.31
C ALA A 355 -6.38 14.33 15.44
N ALA A 356 -7.27 15.27 15.13
CA ALA A 356 -7.97 16.04 16.16
C ALA A 356 -8.87 15.15 17.05
N SER A 357 -9.43 14.06 16.50
CA SER A 357 -10.18 13.06 17.28
C SER A 357 -9.25 12.24 18.18
N ALA A 358 -8.06 11.89 17.69
CA ALA A 358 -7.05 11.15 18.44
C ALA A 358 -6.54 11.93 19.65
N GLU A 359 -6.24 13.22 19.48
CA GLU A 359 -5.85 14.11 20.58
C GLU A 359 -6.95 14.24 21.66
N ARG A 360 -8.23 14.13 21.26
CA ARG A 360 -9.38 14.17 22.18
C ARG A 360 -9.77 12.81 22.76
N GLY A 361 -9.13 11.73 22.32
CA GLY A 361 -9.49 10.36 22.69
C GLY A 361 -10.88 9.90 22.24
N SER A 362 -11.58 10.68 21.40
CA SER A 362 -12.96 10.41 20.98
C SER A 362 -13.23 10.92 19.57
N LEU A 363 -14.07 10.19 18.83
CA LEU A 363 -14.40 10.58 17.45
C LEU A 363 -15.25 11.85 17.43
N MET A 364 -14.84 12.81 16.61
CA MET A 364 -15.59 14.04 16.41
C MET A 364 -16.81 13.84 15.47
N VAL A 365 -17.85 13.17 15.95
CA VAL A 365 -19.03 12.75 15.16
C VAL A 365 -19.71 13.90 14.40
N SER A 366 -19.72 15.11 14.98
CA SER A 366 -20.29 16.30 14.34
C SER A 366 -19.60 16.67 13.02
N TRP A 367 -18.34 16.28 12.84
CA TRP A 367 -17.57 16.51 11.62
C TRP A 367 -17.54 15.28 10.71
N THR A 368 -17.64 14.07 11.26
CA THR A 368 -17.66 12.85 10.45
C THR A 368 -18.97 12.69 9.68
N LEU A 369 -20.13 13.00 10.30
CA LEU A 369 -21.44 12.79 9.68
C LEU A 369 -21.65 13.66 8.42
N PRO A 370 -21.36 14.98 8.42
CA PRO A 370 -21.43 15.78 7.19
C PRO A 370 -20.50 15.27 6.08
N LEU A 371 -19.32 14.75 6.42
CA LEU A 371 -18.40 14.17 5.45
C LEU A 371 -18.91 12.86 4.87
N ILE A 372 -19.51 11.99 5.67
CA ILE A 372 -20.17 10.78 5.18
C ILE A 372 -21.26 11.14 4.17
N LEU A 373 -22.08 12.17 4.46
CA LEU A 373 -23.10 12.66 3.52
C LEU A 373 -22.49 13.20 2.22
N ALA A 374 -21.40 13.97 2.31
CA ALA A 374 -20.67 14.44 1.13
C ALA A 374 -20.09 13.26 0.31
N GLY A 375 -19.53 12.25 0.98
CA GLY A 375 -19.06 11.02 0.36
C GLY A 375 -20.18 10.28 -0.37
N ALA A 376 -21.36 10.15 0.26
CA ALA A 376 -22.54 9.55 -0.36
C ALA A 376 -23.00 10.31 -1.60
N ALA A 377 -22.96 11.65 -1.57
CA ALA A 377 -23.25 12.47 -2.74
C ALA A 377 -22.25 12.21 -3.88
N PHE A 378 -20.96 12.11 -3.58
CA PHE A 378 -19.94 11.77 -4.60
C PHE A 378 -20.13 10.37 -5.19
N VAL A 379 -20.44 9.36 -4.37
CA VAL A 379 -20.75 8.00 -4.83
C VAL A 379 -21.98 8.01 -5.72
N PHE A 380 -23.05 8.70 -5.33
CA PHE A 380 -24.25 8.82 -6.15
C PHE A 380 -23.96 9.46 -7.53
N LEU A 381 -23.24 10.58 -7.55
CA LEU A 381 -22.85 11.26 -8.79
C LEU A 381 -21.93 10.40 -9.66
N SER A 382 -21.02 9.66 -9.03
CA SER A 382 -20.14 8.70 -9.69
C SER A 382 -20.92 7.61 -10.41
N LEU A 383 -21.82 6.92 -9.68
CA LEU A 383 -22.59 5.80 -10.23
C LEU A 383 -23.48 6.25 -11.39
N LYS A 384 -24.06 7.46 -11.30
CA LYS A 384 -24.81 8.08 -12.40
C LYS A 384 -23.94 8.30 -13.64
N LYS A 385 -22.70 8.80 -13.47
CA LYS A 385 -21.75 9.01 -14.57
C LYS A 385 -21.26 7.70 -15.19
N LEU A 386 -20.91 6.71 -14.36
CA LEU A 386 -20.45 5.40 -14.82
C LEU A 386 -21.52 4.69 -15.65
N ARG A 387 -22.78 4.72 -15.19
CA ARG A 387 -23.91 4.15 -15.93
C ARG A 387 -24.10 4.80 -17.30
N ALA A 388 -23.82 6.09 -17.41
CA ALA A 388 -23.92 6.84 -18.67
C ALA A 388 -22.66 6.72 -19.56
N ALA A 389 -21.54 6.17 -19.06
CA ALA A 389 -20.26 6.20 -19.76
C ALA A 389 -20.22 5.35 -21.02
N LYS A 390 -21.03 4.27 -21.11
CA LYS A 390 -21.12 3.36 -22.29
C LYS A 390 -19.74 2.94 -22.85
N GLY A 391 -18.77 2.69 -21.97
CA GLY A 391 -17.41 2.29 -22.34
C GLY A 391 -16.45 3.43 -22.74
N CYS A 392 -16.89 4.69 -22.69
CA CYS A 392 -16.04 5.86 -22.95
C CYS A 392 -15.04 6.09 -21.81
N GLU A 393 -13.75 5.95 -22.12
CA GLU A 393 -12.65 6.00 -21.14
C GLU A 393 -12.64 7.27 -20.29
N SER A 394 -12.74 8.47 -20.89
CA SER A 394 -12.69 9.71 -20.11
C SER A 394 -13.85 9.81 -19.10
N SER A 395 -15.03 9.32 -19.48
CA SER A 395 -16.21 9.30 -18.62
C SER A 395 -16.09 8.24 -17.52
N GLU A 396 -15.56 7.06 -17.85
CA GLU A 396 -15.24 6.01 -16.87
C GLU A 396 -14.24 6.53 -15.83
N VAL A 397 -13.10 7.07 -16.26
CA VAL A 397 -12.05 7.58 -15.37
C VAL A 397 -12.61 8.67 -14.44
N LYS A 398 -13.34 9.66 -14.96
CA LYS A 398 -13.96 10.70 -14.12
C LYS A 398 -15.01 10.15 -13.15
N GLY A 399 -15.79 9.17 -13.59
CA GLY A 399 -16.73 8.46 -12.73
C GLY A 399 -16.00 7.75 -11.58
N LEU A 400 -14.95 7.00 -11.91
CA LEU A 400 -14.13 6.29 -10.93
C LEU A 400 -13.41 7.24 -9.98
N MET A 401 -12.92 8.40 -10.42
CA MET A 401 -12.33 9.41 -9.53
C MET A 401 -13.30 9.84 -8.43
N LEU A 402 -14.55 10.12 -8.81
CA LEU A 402 -15.61 10.48 -7.84
C LEU A 402 -16.00 9.30 -6.97
N PHE A 403 -16.02 8.07 -7.53
CA PHE A 403 -16.27 6.86 -6.74
C PHE A 403 -15.19 6.71 -5.68
N SER A 404 -13.92 6.81 -6.09
CA SER A 404 -12.79 6.60 -5.22
C SER A 404 -12.80 7.62 -4.08
N LEU A 405 -13.04 8.90 -4.38
CA LEU A 405 -13.13 9.93 -3.34
C LEU A 405 -14.31 9.67 -2.38
N GLY A 406 -15.51 9.44 -2.94
CA GLY A 406 -16.73 9.31 -2.15
C GLY A 406 -16.76 8.03 -1.32
N TRP A 407 -16.46 6.88 -1.94
CA TRP A 407 -16.48 5.58 -1.28
C TRP A 407 -15.45 5.52 -0.15
N GLN A 408 -14.27 6.11 -0.35
CA GLN A 408 -13.25 6.12 0.69
C GLN A 408 -13.67 6.95 1.91
N ILE A 409 -14.29 8.12 1.69
CA ILE A 409 -14.81 8.95 2.78
C ILE A 409 -15.89 8.19 3.56
N ILE A 410 -16.83 7.54 2.87
CA ILE A 410 -17.87 6.73 3.51
C ILE A 410 -17.25 5.56 4.27
N ALA A 411 -16.30 4.86 3.66
CA ALA A 411 -15.74 3.65 4.24
C ALA A 411 -14.88 3.95 5.48
N VAL A 412 -14.03 4.99 5.43
CA VAL A 412 -13.23 5.42 6.57
C VAL A 412 -14.13 5.98 7.67
N PHE A 413 -14.86 7.05 7.42
CA PHE A 413 -15.64 7.70 8.49
C PHE A 413 -16.86 6.89 8.92
N GLY A 414 -17.47 6.13 8.01
CA GLY A 414 -18.52 5.18 8.33
C GLY A 414 -18.02 4.08 9.26
N SER A 415 -16.83 3.53 9.01
CA SER A 415 -16.22 2.56 9.94
C SER A 415 -15.97 3.17 11.32
N PHE A 416 -15.28 4.32 11.37
CA PHE A 416 -15.00 4.98 12.65
C PHE A 416 -16.28 5.35 13.41
N THR A 417 -17.29 5.87 12.70
CA THR A 417 -18.56 6.28 13.34
C THR A 417 -19.33 5.07 13.83
N LEU A 418 -19.44 4.01 13.04
CA LEU A 418 -20.12 2.77 13.45
C LEU A 418 -19.46 2.16 14.69
N LEU A 419 -18.14 2.03 14.67
CA LEU A 419 -17.36 1.44 15.76
C LEU A 419 -17.37 2.31 17.02
N SER A 420 -17.24 3.64 16.86
CA SER A 420 -17.28 4.56 17.99
C SER A 420 -18.66 4.60 18.64
N VAL A 421 -19.75 4.54 17.87
CA VAL A 421 -21.12 4.46 18.40
C VAL A 421 -21.37 3.12 19.09
N ALA A 422 -20.75 2.04 18.62
CA ALA A 422 -20.78 0.73 19.27
C ALA A 422 -20.03 0.69 20.60
N GLY A 423 -19.22 1.72 20.94
CA GLY A 423 -18.46 1.77 22.18
C GLY A 423 -17.00 1.34 22.06
N MET A 424 -16.49 1.11 20.84
CA MET A 424 -15.07 0.80 20.62
C MET A 424 -14.20 2.03 20.85
N SER A 425 -13.06 1.86 21.54
CA SER A 425 -12.06 2.92 21.71
C SER A 425 -11.53 3.39 20.36
N LEU A 426 -11.06 4.64 20.28
CA LEU A 426 -10.56 5.19 19.02
C LEU A 426 -9.31 4.43 18.51
N GLU A 427 -8.46 3.94 19.42
CA GLU A 427 -7.29 3.11 19.09
C GLU A 427 -7.72 1.81 18.40
N HIS A 428 -8.66 1.07 19.00
CA HIS A 428 -9.20 -0.16 18.43
C HIS A 428 -10.01 0.09 17.15
N ALA A 429 -10.76 1.19 17.10
CA ALA A 429 -11.50 1.58 15.91
C ALA A 429 -10.56 1.89 14.74
N SER A 430 -9.40 2.51 15.01
CA SER A 430 -8.40 2.82 13.99
C SER A 430 -7.77 1.56 13.41
N MET A 431 -7.42 0.57 14.25
CA MET A 431 -6.94 -0.74 13.81
C MET A 431 -8.02 -1.45 13.00
N SER A 432 -9.25 -1.51 13.52
CA SER A 432 -10.39 -2.18 12.87
C SER A 432 -10.71 -1.60 11.51
N ALA A 433 -10.76 -0.27 11.40
CA ALA A 433 -11.02 0.43 10.15
C ALA A 433 -9.83 0.31 9.18
N SER A 434 -8.60 0.41 9.66
CA SER A 434 -7.40 0.24 8.82
C SER A 434 -7.39 -1.13 8.14
N SER A 435 -7.61 -2.18 8.94
CA SER A 435 -7.60 -3.57 8.48
C SER A 435 -8.84 -3.88 7.64
N GLY A 436 -10.02 -3.46 8.09
CA GLY A 436 -11.29 -3.61 7.37
C GLY A 436 -11.38 -2.86 6.05
N LEU A 437 -10.46 -1.95 5.76
CA LEU A 437 -10.35 -1.30 4.46
C LEU A 437 -9.10 -1.77 3.70
N SER A 438 -8.16 -2.42 4.39
CA SER A 438 -6.79 -2.65 3.95
C SER A 438 -6.13 -1.38 3.43
N HIS A 439 -6.41 -0.26 4.11
CA HIS A 439 -6.15 1.09 3.64
C HIS A 439 -4.71 1.53 3.97
N PHE A 440 -3.87 1.76 2.95
CA PHE A 440 -2.44 2.08 3.16
C PHE A 440 -2.20 3.34 3.99
N GLY A 441 -2.95 4.41 3.72
CA GLY A 441 -2.81 5.67 4.47
C GLY A 441 -3.10 5.51 5.97
N LEU A 442 -4.20 4.84 6.33
CA LEU A 442 -4.58 4.61 7.71
C LEU A 442 -3.62 3.61 8.40
N PHE A 443 -3.18 2.57 7.69
CA PHE A 443 -2.15 1.65 8.16
C PHE A 443 -0.88 2.40 8.56
N ALA A 444 -0.35 3.24 7.68
CA ALA A 444 0.84 4.02 7.95
C ALA A 444 0.63 5.07 9.05
N ALA A 445 -0.53 5.74 9.09
CA ALA A 445 -0.84 6.71 10.15
C ALA A 445 -0.90 6.04 11.53
N VAL A 446 -1.47 4.84 11.63
CA VAL A 446 -1.46 4.04 12.87
C VAL A 446 -0.04 3.58 13.18
N GLN A 447 0.72 3.10 12.18
CA GLN A 447 2.12 2.66 12.34
C GLN A 447 3.03 3.79 12.83
N GLU A 448 2.80 5.02 12.39
CA GLU A 448 3.52 6.23 12.84
C GLU A 448 3.04 6.74 14.22
N GLY A 449 2.05 6.10 14.85
CA GLY A 449 1.65 6.38 16.22
C GLY A 449 0.51 7.39 16.40
N MET A 450 -0.20 7.80 15.33
CA MET A 450 -1.31 8.76 15.42
C MET A 450 -2.36 8.38 16.47
N PHE A 451 -2.62 7.08 16.63
CA PHE A 451 -3.66 6.54 17.53
C PHE A 451 -3.05 5.80 18.73
N GLY A 452 -1.84 6.17 19.15
CA GLY A 452 -1.18 5.61 20.32
C GLY A 452 -0.21 4.46 20.01
N ALA A 453 0.69 4.20 20.96
CA ALA A 453 1.78 3.23 20.82
C ALA A 453 1.28 1.78 20.72
N ALA A 454 0.19 1.44 21.44
CA ALA A 454 -0.39 0.10 21.39
C ALA A 454 -0.99 -0.22 20.01
N ALA A 455 -1.69 0.73 19.39
CA ALA A 455 -2.19 0.57 18.04
C ALA A 455 -1.04 0.44 17.02
N ALA A 456 0.02 1.25 17.18
CA ALA A 456 1.20 1.20 16.32
C ALA A 456 1.95 -0.13 16.35
N SER A 457 2.05 -0.78 17.52
CA SER A 457 2.72 -2.08 17.64
C SER A 457 1.87 -3.22 17.06
N LEU A 458 0.55 -3.16 17.21
CA LEU A 458 -0.37 -4.23 16.78
C LEU A 458 -0.91 -4.08 15.36
N ILE A 459 -0.73 -2.92 14.72
CA ILE A 459 -1.31 -2.67 13.39
C ILE A 459 -0.81 -3.67 12.34
N THR A 460 0.46 -4.04 12.39
CA THR A 460 1.04 -4.98 11.42
C THR A 460 0.36 -6.34 11.50
N PHE A 461 -0.02 -6.78 12.69
CA PHE A 461 -0.81 -7.99 12.90
C PHE A 461 -2.25 -7.83 12.43
N THR A 462 -2.96 -6.83 12.97
CA THR A 462 -4.40 -6.65 12.68
C THR A 462 -4.64 -6.44 11.20
N PHE A 463 -3.74 -5.71 10.53
CA PHE A 463 -3.77 -5.50 9.09
C PHE A 463 -3.48 -6.79 8.33
N ALA A 464 -2.50 -7.58 8.74
CA ALA A 464 -2.17 -8.84 8.08
C ALA A 464 -3.29 -9.90 8.20
N MET A 465 -4.02 -9.93 9.32
CA MET A 465 -5.11 -10.88 9.51
C MET A 465 -6.27 -10.70 8.54
N THR A 466 -6.63 -9.45 8.24
CA THR A 466 -7.77 -9.20 7.34
C THR A 466 -7.40 -9.52 5.89
N PHE A 467 -6.11 -9.49 5.56
CA PHE A 467 -5.59 -9.95 4.28
C PHE A 467 -5.86 -11.42 3.96
N LEU A 468 -6.34 -12.23 4.91
CA LEU A 468 -6.86 -13.58 4.65
C LEU A 468 -8.07 -13.59 3.68
N VAL A 469 -8.72 -12.45 3.45
CA VAL A 469 -9.77 -12.32 2.43
C VAL A 469 -9.19 -12.10 1.02
N HIS A 470 -7.97 -11.57 0.89
CA HIS A 470 -7.33 -11.27 -0.40
C HIS A 470 -7.16 -12.47 -1.32
N PRO A 471 -6.88 -13.70 -0.82
CA PRO A 471 -6.98 -14.90 -1.64
C PRO A 471 -8.26 -15.01 -2.44
N PHE A 472 -9.41 -14.77 -1.81
CA PHE A 472 -10.70 -14.81 -2.47
C PHE A 472 -10.88 -13.64 -3.43
N VAL A 473 -10.47 -12.43 -3.03
CA VAL A 473 -10.52 -11.24 -3.89
C VAL A 473 -9.68 -11.46 -5.14
N PHE A 474 -8.40 -11.75 -5.00
CA PHE A 474 -7.48 -11.97 -6.12
C PHE A 474 -7.87 -13.16 -6.97
N ALA A 475 -8.46 -14.21 -6.38
CA ALA A 475 -9.01 -15.30 -7.18
C ALA A 475 -10.18 -14.85 -8.06
N MET A 476 -11.09 -14.03 -7.53
CA MET A 476 -12.19 -13.47 -8.32
C MET A 476 -11.70 -12.51 -9.41
N PHE A 477 -10.72 -11.65 -9.10
CA PHE A 477 -10.10 -10.75 -10.09
C PHE A 477 -9.33 -11.52 -11.16
N GLY A 478 -8.58 -12.57 -10.79
CA GLY A 478 -7.90 -13.46 -11.72
C GLY A 478 -8.91 -14.20 -12.62
N LYS A 479 -10.00 -14.71 -12.04
CA LYS A 479 -11.07 -15.36 -12.82
C LYS A 479 -11.78 -14.39 -13.76
N ALA A 480 -12.01 -13.15 -13.32
CA ALA A 480 -12.54 -12.10 -14.18
C ALA A 480 -11.58 -11.78 -15.33
N ALA A 481 -10.27 -11.74 -15.07
CA ALA A 481 -9.26 -11.53 -16.10
C ALA A 481 -9.23 -12.65 -17.17
N GLU A 482 -9.51 -13.90 -16.78
CA GLU A 482 -9.72 -15.01 -17.72
C GLU A 482 -11.04 -14.85 -18.50
N ASN A 483 -12.09 -14.34 -17.85
CA ASN A 483 -13.44 -14.18 -18.41
C ASN A 483 -13.65 -12.81 -19.07
N SER A 484 -12.74 -12.40 -19.97
CA SER A 484 -12.81 -11.15 -20.72
C SER A 484 -12.96 -9.88 -19.86
N GLY A 485 -12.51 -9.93 -18.60
CA GLY A 485 -12.59 -8.84 -17.64
C GLY A 485 -13.90 -8.76 -16.86
N VAL A 486 -14.87 -9.65 -17.06
CA VAL A 486 -16.20 -9.59 -16.41
C VAL A 486 -16.18 -10.34 -15.09
N MET A 487 -16.61 -9.69 -14.01
CA MET A 487 -16.63 -10.26 -12.66
C MET A 487 -17.91 -11.06 -12.39
N ALA A 488 -17.80 -12.08 -11.53
CA ALA A 488 -18.90 -12.96 -11.16
C ALA A 488 -19.91 -12.26 -10.22
N GLU A 489 -20.95 -11.68 -10.82
CA GLU A 489 -21.96 -10.85 -10.13
C GLU A 489 -22.59 -11.50 -8.90
N LYS A 490 -22.99 -12.78 -9.01
CA LYS A 490 -23.61 -13.52 -7.91
C LYS A 490 -22.67 -13.69 -6.72
N ALA A 491 -21.39 -13.97 -6.98
CA ALA A 491 -20.38 -14.12 -5.93
C ALA A 491 -20.13 -12.78 -5.22
N VAL A 492 -20.05 -11.67 -5.98
CA VAL A 492 -19.93 -10.32 -5.42
C VAL A 492 -21.10 -10.00 -4.49
N MET A 493 -22.35 -10.26 -4.90
CA MET A 493 -23.52 -10.00 -4.06
C MET A 493 -23.56 -10.86 -2.80
N ALA A 494 -23.21 -12.15 -2.91
CA ALA A 494 -23.16 -13.05 -1.77
C ALA A 494 -22.14 -12.56 -0.74
N LEU A 495 -20.92 -12.21 -1.18
CA LEU A 495 -19.88 -11.70 -0.31
C LEU A 495 -20.25 -10.34 0.27
N ALA A 496 -20.81 -9.41 -0.51
CA ALA A 496 -21.29 -8.13 0.01
C ALA A 496 -22.34 -8.30 1.12
N SER A 497 -23.25 -9.27 0.95
CA SER A 497 -24.29 -9.58 1.95
C SER A 497 -23.70 -10.22 3.21
N ILE A 498 -22.78 -11.17 3.05
CA ILE A 498 -22.06 -11.79 4.18
C ILE A 498 -21.26 -10.74 4.95
N GLY A 499 -20.55 -9.87 4.24
CA GLY A 499 -19.80 -8.76 4.84
C GLY A 499 -20.71 -7.83 5.64
N LEU A 500 -21.87 -7.44 5.08
CA LEU A 500 -22.83 -6.59 5.79
C LEU A 500 -23.34 -7.25 7.08
N ILE A 501 -23.72 -8.54 7.01
CA ILE A 501 -24.15 -9.30 8.19
C ILE A 501 -23.01 -9.34 9.23
N GLY A 502 -21.78 -9.61 8.80
CA GLY A 502 -20.61 -9.64 9.67
C GLY A 502 -20.32 -8.30 10.32
N VAL A 503 -20.43 -7.19 9.58
CA VAL A 503 -20.28 -5.84 10.12
C VAL A 503 -21.35 -5.56 11.18
N ILE A 504 -22.63 -5.82 10.89
CA ILE A 504 -23.73 -5.64 11.86
C ILE A 504 -23.50 -6.49 13.10
N TYR A 505 -23.16 -7.77 12.93
CA TYR A 505 -22.84 -8.67 14.03
C TYR A 505 -21.68 -8.14 14.87
N SER A 506 -20.59 -7.71 14.24
CA SER A 506 -19.43 -7.15 14.93
C SER A 506 -19.78 -5.91 15.76
N THR A 507 -20.70 -5.06 15.27
CA THR A 507 -21.16 -3.86 15.97
C THR A 507 -22.01 -4.22 17.20
N ILE A 508 -22.77 -5.31 17.17
CA ILE A 508 -23.65 -5.73 18.28
C ILE A 508 -22.86 -6.38 19.42
N ILE A 509 -21.72 -7.00 19.13
CA ILE A 509 -20.90 -7.71 20.13
C ILE A 509 -19.81 -6.84 20.76
N ILE A 510 -19.63 -5.60 20.28
CA ILE A 510 -18.83 -4.56 20.94
C ILE A 510 -19.68 -4.00 22.07
#